data_AF-H1G2J3-F1
#
_entry.id   AF-H1G2J3-F1
#
_cell.length_a   1.000
_cell.length_b   1.000
_cell.length_c   1.000
_cell.angle_alpha   90.00
_cell.angle_beta   90.00
_cell.angle_gamma   90.00
#
_symmetry.space_group_name_H-M   'P 1'
#
loop_
_entity.id
_entity.type
_entity.pdbx_description
1 polymer ?
#
loop_
_entity_poly.entity_id
_entity_poly.type
_entity_poly.pdbx_seq_one_letter_code
_entity_poly.pdbx_strand_id
1 'polypeptide(L)'
;MLVGTPMVQPPGDDALPLQPRKVKLWLKTLPLADMGETTRRLLQAVRSLNNRSLPAADRLEIMELMRPSLHMAQEHLGRHFINRSLPLPPRGLQIAHVAGELLAETSTGYLKVLRDVRGTKRTGLSSRQLTTAVYRGLCLLGTQQRHAARLYLPPPAGNLASHARTPE
;
A
#
# COMPACT_ATOMS: atom_id res chain seq x y z
N MET A 1 14.64 -17.61 -39.62
CA MET A 1 15.00 -17.05 -38.30
C MET A 1 14.73 -15.56 -38.33
N LEU A 2 13.85 -15.04 -37.47
CA LEU A 2 13.86 -13.66 -36.99
C LEU A 2 12.90 -13.64 -35.79
N VAL A 3 13.44 -14.03 -34.63
CA VAL A 3 12.77 -13.90 -33.33
C VAL A 3 12.59 -12.41 -33.09
N GLY A 4 11.34 -11.96 -33.06
CA GLY A 4 10.98 -10.64 -32.60
C GLY A 4 11.50 -10.48 -31.17
N THR A 5 12.60 -9.75 -31.05
CA THR A 5 13.10 -9.26 -29.76
C THR A 5 12.00 -8.37 -29.21
N PRO A 6 11.39 -8.69 -28.06
CA PRO A 6 10.41 -7.77 -27.48
C PRO A 6 11.17 -6.49 -27.17
N MET A 7 10.70 -5.40 -27.78
CA MET A 7 11.16 -4.05 -27.49
C MET A 7 11.11 -3.88 -25.98
N VAL A 8 12.29 -3.84 -25.35
CA VAL A 8 12.45 -3.38 -23.98
C VAL A 8 11.98 -1.94 -24.01
N GLN A 9 10.77 -1.70 -23.49
CA GLN A 9 10.27 -0.35 -23.22
C GLN A 9 11.37 0.42 -22.48
N PRO A 10 11.64 1.69 -22.85
CA PRO A 10 12.56 2.51 -22.09
C PRO A 10 12.10 2.54 -20.62
N PRO A 11 13.01 2.51 -19.64
CA PRO A 11 12.62 2.55 -18.23
C PRO A 11 11.90 3.87 -17.98
N GLY A 12 10.57 3.81 -17.91
CA GLY A 12 9.73 4.97 -17.66
C GLY A 12 10.12 5.62 -16.34
N ASP A 13 10.11 6.95 -16.33
CA ASP A 13 10.30 7.86 -15.18
C ASP A 13 9.33 7.61 -13.99
N ASP A 14 8.54 6.53 -14.02
CA ASP A 14 7.61 6.09 -12.98
C ASP A 14 8.24 5.14 -11.95
N ALA A 15 9.51 4.79 -12.11
CA ALA A 15 10.22 3.97 -11.13
C ALA A 15 10.47 4.78 -9.85
N LEU A 16 9.80 4.42 -8.75
CA LEU A 16 10.04 5.02 -7.44
C LEU A 16 11.56 5.08 -7.16
N PRO A 17 12.12 6.28 -6.94
CA PRO A 17 13.55 6.39 -6.71
C PRO A 17 13.90 5.79 -5.35
N LEU A 18 14.96 5.00 -5.28
CA LEU A 18 15.33 4.21 -4.09
C LEU A 18 15.91 5.06 -2.94
N GLN A 19 16.18 6.34 -3.20
CA GLN A 19 16.74 7.25 -2.20
C GLN A 19 15.60 8.02 -1.52
N PRO A 20 15.51 8.02 -0.17
CA PRO A 20 14.47 8.73 0.57
C PRO A 20 14.32 10.21 0.17
N ARG A 21 15.45 10.86 -0.12
CA ARG A 21 15.49 12.25 -0.60
C ARG A 21 14.81 12.43 -1.97
N LYS A 22 15.03 11.48 -2.88
CA LYS A 22 14.42 11.49 -4.22
C LYS A 22 12.93 11.12 -4.15
N VAL A 23 12.52 10.24 -3.23
CA VAL A 23 11.10 9.95 -2.97
C VAL A 23 10.38 11.22 -2.56
N LYS A 24 10.96 12.00 -1.65
CA LYS A 24 10.37 13.28 -1.23
C LYS A 24 10.21 14.27 -2.39
N LEU A 25 11.14 14.30 -3.34
CA LEU A 25 11.04 15.15 -4.53
C LEU A 25 9.96 14.63 -5.49
N TRP A 26 9.93 13.31 -5.74
CA TRP A 26 8.92 12.66 -6.56
C TRP A 26 7.50 12.82 -6.00
N LEU A 27 7.34 12.81 -4.66
CA LEU A 27 6.05 13.10 -4.03
C LEU A 27 5.57 14.53 -4.32
N LYS A 28 6.47 15.50 -4.53
CA LYS A 28 6.11 16.87 -4.91
C LYS A 28 5.74 17.01 -6.39
N THR A 29 6.16 16.08 -7.24
CA THR A 29 5.81 16.07 -8.66
C THR A 29 4.48 15.38 -8.94
N LEU A 30 3.80 14.86 -7.91
CA LEU A 30 2.49 14.23 -8.07
C LEU A 30 1.43 15.25 -8.52
N PRO A 31 0.62 14.92 -9.54
CA PRO A 31 -0.43 15.81 -10.03
C PRO A 31 -1.60 15.83 -9.04
N LEU A 32 -1.51 16.69 -8.02
CA LEU A 32 -2.55 16.88 -7.00
C LEU A 32 -3.92 17.29 -7.57
N ALA A 33 -3.95 17.79 -8.82
CA ALA A 33 -5.17 18.13 -9.55
C ALA A 33 -5.97 16.90 -10.02
N ASP A 34 -5.32 15.76 -10.27
CA ASP A 34 -5.97 14.49 -10.60
C ASP A 34 -5.64 13.45 -9.53
N MET A 35 -6.58 13.30 -8.59
CA MET A 35 -6.43 12.36 -7.49
C MET A 35 -6.55 10.90 -7.95
N GLY A 36 -7.26 10.63 -9.05
CA GLY A 36 -7.37 9.28 -9.61
C GLY A 36 -6.01 8.82 -10.12
N GLU A 37 -5.33 9.68 -10.87
CA GLU A 37 -3.99 9.41 -11.37
C GLU A 37 -2.94 9.38 -10.25
N THR A 38 -3.03 10.29 -9.28
CA THR A 38 -2.17 10.28 -8.09
C THR A 38 -2.27 8.96 -7.32
N THR A 39 -3.49 8.44 -7.14
CA THR A 39 -3.73 7.16 -6.46
C THR A 39 -3.08 6.00 -7.21
N ARG A 40 -3.22 5.95 -8.54
CA ARG A 40 -2.61 4.91 -9.37
C ARG A 40 -1.09 4.93 -9.28
N ARG A 41 -0.47 6.11 -9.37
CA ARG A 41 0.98 6.27 -9.22
C ARG A 41 1.46 5.86 -7.83
N LEU A 42 0.73 6.23 -6.78
CA LEU A 42 1.05 5.80 -5.41
C LEU A 42 0.95 4.28 -5.24
N LEU A 43 -0.07 3.64 -5.81
CA LEU A 43 -0.24 2.19 -5.77
C LEU A 43 0.93 1.47 -6.48
N GLN A 44 1.29 1.93 -7.68
CA GLN A 44 2.42 1.37 -8.43
C GLN A 44 3.75 1.59 -7.70
N ALA A 45 3.93 2.74 -7.06
CA ALA A 45 5.09 3.07 -6.26
C ALA A 45 5.24 2.13 -5.04
N VAL A 46 4.16 1.89 -4.29
CA VAL A 46 4.16 0.96 -3.15
C VAL A 46 4.38 -0.49 -3.62
N ARG A 47 3.74 -0.92 -4.71
CA ARG A 47 3.98 -2.25 -5.32
C ARG A 47 5.44 -2.43 -5.73
N SER A 48 6.03 -1.43 -6.38
CA SER A 48 7.44 -1.43 -6.76
C SER A 48 8.36 -1.50 -5.55
N LEU A 49 8.04 -0.75 -4.48
CA LEU A 49 8.76 -0.84 -3.20
C LEU A 49 8.66 -2.24 -2.59
N ASN A 50 7.47 -2.84 -2.62
CA ASN A 50 7.22 -4.19 -2.11
C ASN A 50 8.02 -5.25 -2.86
N ASN A 51 8.17 -5.14 -4.18
CA ASN A 51 8.88 -6.13 -5.00
C ASN A 51 10.41 -5.98 -4.99
N ARG A 52 10.94 -4.83 -4.54
CA ARG A 52 12.40 -4.61 -4.46
C ARG A 52 12.97 -5.08 -3.12
N SER A 53 14.18 -5.62 -3.16
CA SER A 53 14.97 -5.95 -1.97
C SER A 53 15.68 -4.69 -1.47
N LEU A 54 15.37 -4.27 -0.24
CA LEU A 54 15.91 -3.08 0.41
C LEU A 54 16.17 -3.40 1.89
N PRO A 55 17.16 -2.74 2.52
CA PRO A 55 17.32 -2.79 3.98
C PRO A 55 16.04 -2.36 4.69
N ALA A 56 15.74 -3.01 5.82
CA ALA A 56 14.50 -2.77 6.57
C ALA A 56 14.40 -1.31 7.07
N ALA A 57 15.53 -0.68 7.41
CA ALA A 57 15.60 0.72 7.82
C ALA A 57 15.18 1.68 6.68
N ASP A 58 15.78 1.53 5.50
CA ASP A 58 15.47 2.37 4.33
C ASP A 58 14.02 2.18 3.87
N ARG A 59 13.54 0.92 3.88
CA ARG A 59 12.14 0.59 3.56
C ARG A 59 11.19 1.34 4.50
N LEU A 60 11.44 1.31 5.80
CA LEU A 60 10.60 1.98 6.78
C LEU A 60 10.63 3.51 6.61
N GLU A 61 11.80 4.10 6.35
CA GLU A 61 11.93 5.54 6.12
C GLU A 61 11.13 5.99 4.89
N ILE A 62 11.25 5.27 3.78
CA ILE A 62 10.49 5.57 2.55
C ILE A 62 8.99 5.47 2.80
N MET A 63 8.54 4.42 3.52
CA MET A 63 7.11 4.26 3.84
C MET A 63 6.59 5.39 4.73
N GLU A 64 7.35 5.84 5.72
CA GLU A 64 6.95 6.98 6.55
C GLU A 64 6.93 8.30 5.76
N LEU A 65 7.80 8.48 4.78
CA LEU A 65 7.76 9.65 3.88
C LEU A 65 6.52 9.65 2.98
N MET A 66 6.13 8.49 2.46
CA MET A 66 4.95 8.35 1.58
C MET A 66 3.63 8.40 2.34
N ARG A 67 3.65 8.19 3.65
CA ARG A 67 2.45 8.05 4.48
C ARG A 67 1.46 9.22 4.36
N PRO A 68 1.85 10.51 4.42
CA PRO A 68 0.88 11.61 4.30
C PRO A 68 0.14 11.56 2.95
N SER A 69 0.86 11.26 1.87
CA SER A 69 0.28 11.12 0.53
C SER A 69 -0.66 9.92 0.42
N LEU A 70 -0.30 8.79 1.04
CA LEU A 70 -1.17 7.61 1.10
C LEU A 70 -2.45 7.88 1.90
N HIS A 71 -2.35 8.58 3.04
CA HIS A 71 -3.51 8.96 3.83
C HIS A 71 -4.44 9.90 3.07
N MET A 72 -3.88 10.91 2.40
CA MET A 72 -4.65 11.84 1.56
C MET A 72 -5.39 11.10 0.44
N ALA A 73 -4.73 10.17 -0.25
CA ALA A 73 -5.36 9.36 -1.28
C ALA A 73 -6.50 8.50 -0.71
N GLN A 74 -6.27 7.83 0.43
CA GLN A 74 -7.30 7.03 1.09
C GLN A 74 -8.51 7.85 1.54
N GLU A 75 -8.30 9.05 2.08
CA GLU A 75 -9.38 9.94 2.49
C GLU A 75 -10.21 10.39 1.28
N HIS A 76 -9.54 10.77 0.19
CA HIS A 76 -10.22 11.20 -1.03
C HIS A 76 -11.04 10.07 -1.66
N LEU A 77 -10.46 8.87 -1.82
CA LEU A 77 -11.19 7.69 -2.29
C LEU A 77 -12.39 7.40 -1.37
N GLY A 78 -12.18 7.52 -0.06
CA GLY A 78 -13.20 7.39 0.98
C GLY A 78 -14.47 8.20 0.71
N ARG A 79 -14.34 9.45 0.28
CA ARG A 79 -15.49 10.35 0.03
C ARG A 79 -16.42 9.84 -1.06
N HIS A 80 -15.95 8.99 -1.97
CA HIS A 80 -16.77 8.45 -3.06
C HIS A 80 -17.64 7.26 -2.65
N PHE A 81 -17.30 6.57 -1.55
CA PHE A 81 -18.02 5.38 -1.10
C PHE A 81 -18.58 5.48 0.34
N ILE A 82 -18.06 6.39 1.16
CA ILE A 82 -18.58 6.65 2.51
C ILE A 82 -19.91 7.41 2.39
N ASN A 83 -20.96 6.92 3.05
CA ASN A 83 -22.32 7.50 3.10
C ASN A 83 -23.15 7.41 1.81
N ARG A 84 -22.83 6.51 0.88
CA ARG A 84 -23.71 6.21 -0.26
C ARG A 84 -24.71 5.12 0.08
N SER A 85 -25.92 5.23 -0.46
CA SER A 85 -26.95 4.19 -0.36
C SER A 85 -26.43 2.90 -0.97
N LEU A 86 -26.54 1.81 -0.21
CA LEU A 86 -26.23 0.46 -0.69
C LEU A 86 -27.42 -0.07 -1.51
N PRO A 87 -27.20 -0.83 -2.59
CA PRO A 87 -25.91 -1.27 -3.14
C PRO A 87 -25.14 -0.15 -3.86
N LEU A 88 -23.80 -0.16 -3.76
CA LEU A 88 -22.97 0.83 -4.43
C LEU A 88 -23.08 0.70 -5.96
N PRO A 89 -23.09 1.82 -6.70
CA PRO A 89 -22.99 1.78 -8.16
C PRO A 89 -21.65 1.16 -8.58
N PRO A 90 -21.56 0.55 -9.79
CA PRO A 90 -20.36 -0.16 -10.25
C PRO A 90 -19.09 0.70 -10.21
N ARG A 91 -19.22 2.00 -10.49
CA ARG A 91 -18.12 2.97 -10.37
C ARG A 91 -17.63 3.16 -8.92
N GLY A 92 -18.54 3.16 -7.96
CA GLY A 92 -18.21 3.25 -6.53
C GLY A 92 -17.52 1.98 -6.02
N LEU A 93 -17.96 0.80 -6.48
CA LEU A 93 -17.30 -0.47 -6.19
C LEU A 93 -15.87 -0.51 -6.72
N GLN A 94 -15.62 -0.01 -7.93
CA GLN A 94 -14.27 0.06 -8.48
C GLN A 94 -13.35 0.96 -7.65
N ILE A 95 -13.83 2.13 -7.23
CA ILE A 95 -13.06 3.06 -6.37
C ILE A 95 -12.76 2.43 -5.01
N ALA A 96 -13.76 1.78 -4.41
CA ALA A 96 -13.61 1.03 -3.17
C ALA A 96 -12.59 -0.12 -3.31
N HIS A 97 -12.61 -0.84 -4.45
CA HIS A 97 -11.62 -1.88 -4.72
C HIS A 97 -10.20 -1.30 -4.76
N VAL A 98 -9.97 -0.21 -5.50
CA VAL A 98 -8.65 0.46 -5.54
C VAL A 98 -8.22 0.94 -4.15
N ALA A 99 -9.12 1.49 -3.34
CA ALA A 99 -8.81 1.89 -1.97
C ALA A 99 -8.40 0.69 -1.09
N GLY A 100 -9.09 -0.45 -1.26
CA GLY A 100 -8.74 -1.71 -0.61
C GLY A 100 -7.37 -2.24 -1.05
N GLU A 101 -7.08 -2.23 -2.35
CA GLU A 101 -5.76 -2.63 -2.87
C GLU A 101 -4.63 -1.76 -2.30
N LEU A 102 -4.84 -0.43 -2.25
CA LEU A 102 -3.86 0.49 -1.70
C LEU A 102 -3.59 0.21 -0.21
N LEU A 103 -4.63 -0.08 0.58
CA LEU A 103 -4.50 -0.47 1.98
C LEU A 103 -3.73 -1.78 2.13
N ALA A 104 -4.04 -2.79 1.30
CA ALA A 104 -3.40 -4.10 1.35
C ALA A 104 -1.91 -4.04 0.98
N GLU A 105 -1.56 -3.31 -0.07
CA GLU A 105 -0.16 -3.12 -0.49
C GLU A 105 0.64 -2.35 0.57
N THR A 106 0.03 -1.33 1.17
CA THR A 106 0.67 -0.56 2.24
C THR A 106 0.89 -1.43 3.48
N SER A 107 -0.11 -2.20 3.90
CA SER A 107 0.01 -3.15 5.02
C SER A 107 1.10 -4.20 4.76
N THR A 108 1.15 -4.74 3.54
CA THR A 108 2.17 -5.70 3.11
C THR A 108 3.59 -5.12 3.22
N GLY A 109 3.78 -3.84 2.90
CA GLY A 109 5.07 -3.16 3.05
C GLY A 109 5.56 -3.14 4.50
N TYR A 110 4.69 -2.79 5.46
CA TYR A 110 5.04 -2.77 6.88
C TYR A 110 5.27 -4.19 7.42
N LEU A 111 4.49 -5.18 6.98
CA LEU A 111 4.72 -6.58 7.34
C LEU A 111 6.06 -7.11 6.80
N LYS A 112 6.48 -6.67 5.60
CA LYS A 112 7.81 -6.99 5.05
C LYS A 112 8.92 -6.43 5.93
N VAL A 113 8.83 -5.18 6.39
CA VAL A 113 9.79 -4.61 7.37
C VAL A 113 9.93 -5.52 8.59
N LEU A 114 8.81 -5.97 9.17
CA LEU A 114 8.81 -6.84 10.36
C LEU A 114 9.40 -8.24 10.08
N ARG A 115 9.18 -8.80 8.88
CA ARG A 115 9.78 -10.07 8.47
C ARG A 115 11.29 -9.94 8.25
N ASP A 116 11.71 -8.86 7.61
CA ASP A 116 13.12 -8.57 7.34
C ASP A 116 13.90 -8.40 8.66
N VAL A 117 13.28 -7.76 9.66
CA VAL A 117 13.79 -7.64 11.03
C VAL A 117 14.00 -9.00 11.68
N ARG A 118 13.03 -9.91 11.53
CA ARG A 118 13.13 -11.26 12.12
C ARG A 118 14.19 -12.12 11.42
N GLY A 119 14.40 -11.92 10.12
CA GLY A 119 15.31 -12.72 9.30
C GLY A 119 16.78 -12.30 9.38
N THR A 120 17.09 -11.09 9.86
CA THR A 120 18.46 -10.55 9.85
C THR A 120 18.98 -10.25 11.26
N LYS A 121 20.23 -10.67 11.55
CA LYS A 121 20.90 -10.43 12.85
C LYS A 121 21.25 -8.95 13.09
N ARG A 122 21.32 -8.13 12.04
CA ARG A 122 21.58 -6.68 12.09
C ARG A 122 20.57 -5.97 11.21
N THR A 123 19.49 -5.53 11.83
CA THR A 123 18.35 -4.91 11.16
C THR A 123 18.57 -3.41 10.92
N GLY A 124 19.57 -2.81 11.59
CA GLY A 124 19.84 -1.37 11.54
C GLY A 124 18.71 -0.51 12.13
N LEU A 125 17.69 -1.13 12.74
CA LEU A 125 16.49 -0.46 13.24
C LEU A 125 16.58 -0.23 14.75
N SER A 126 16.32 1.00 15.17
CA SER A 126 16.15 1.34 16.59
C SER A 126 14.87 0.73 17.16
N SER A 127 14.81 0.54 18.49
CA SER A 127 13.60 0.09 19.19
C SER A 127 12.38 0.95 18.85
N ARG A 128 12.56 2.28 18.75
CA ARG A 128 11.50 3.22 18.35
C ARG A 128 10.96 2.97 16.94
N GLN A 129 11.83 2.66 15.99
CA GLN A 129 11.43 2.34 14.61
C GLN A 129 10.66 1.01 14.55
N LEU A 130 11.07 0.02 15.34
CA LEU A 130 10.33 -1.25 15.47
C LEU A 130 8.93 -1.03 16.06
N THR A 131 8.83 -0.32 17.17
CA THR A 131 7.53 0.04 17.78
C THR A 131 6.65 0.78 16.77
N THR A 132 7.22 1.70 15.99
CA THR A 132 6.50 2.42 14.95
C THR A 132 6.00 1.46 13.87
N ALA A 133 6.84 0.60 13.32
CA ALA A 133 6.45 -0.37 12.30
C ALA A 133 5.32 -1.30 12.76
N VAL A 134 5.39 -1.81 14.01
CA VAL A 134 4.35 -2.66 14.61
C VAL A 134 3.04 -1.89 14.78
N TYR A 135 3.09 -0.72 15.43
CA TYR A 135 1.91 0.11 15.65
C TYR A 135 1.22 0.47 14.33
N ARG A 136 2.00 0.83 13.30
CA ARG A 136 1.49 1.17 11.96
C ARG A 136 0.85 -0.05 11.28
N GLY A 137 1.49 -1.21 11.34
CA GLY A 137 0.95 -2.45 10.81
C GLY A 137 -0.43 -2.76 11.40
N LEU A 138 -0.57 -2.65 12.73
CA LEU A 138 -1.84 -2.87 13.43
C LEU A 138 -2.93 -1.88 13.00
N CYS A 139 -2.64 -0.58 12.94
CA CYS A 139 -3.61 0.43 12.52
C CYS A 139 -4.11 0.21 11.08
N LEU A 140 -3.21 -0.18 10.17
CA LEU A 140 -3.56 -0.45 8.78
C LEU A 140 -4.44 -1.69 8.64
N LEU A 141 -4.12 -2.77 9.36
CA LEU A 141 -4.95 -3.98 9.39
C LEU A 141 -6.36 -3.67 9.91
N GLY A 142 -6.49 -2.91 11.01
CA GLY A 142 -7.80 -2.48 11.52
C GLY A 142 -8.57 -1.61 10.53
N THR A 143 -7.89 -0.79 9.74
CA THR A 143 -8.52 0.02 8.70
C THR A 143 -9.00 -0.83 7.52
N GLN A 144 -8.22 -1.83 7.12
CA GLN A 144 -8.59 -2.80 6.09
C GLN A 144 -9.84 -3.60 6.49
N GLN A 145 -9.93 -4.05 7.75
CA GLN A 145 -11.12 -4.75 8.26
C GLN A 145 -12.37 -3.86 8.26
N ARG A 146 -12.24 -2.61 8.72
CA ARG A 146 -13.36 -1.64 8.66
C ARG A 146 -13.80 -1.35 7.23
N HIS A 147 -12.86 -1.27 6.30
CA HIS A 147 -13.17 -1.06 4.88
C HIS A 147 -13.97 -2.24 4.30
N ALA A 148 -13.58 -3.48 4.59
CA ALA A 148 -14.33 -4.66 4.17
C ALA A 148 -15.74 -4.70 4.77
N ALA A 149 -15.86 -4.43 6.08
CA ALA A 149 -17.15 -4.39 6.78
C ALA A 149 -18.11 -3.34 6.19
N ARG A 150 -17.61 -2.14 5.84
CA ARG A 150 -18.42 -1.07 5.23
C ARG A 150 -18.99 -1.43 3.86
N LEU A 151 -18.32 -2.32 3.13
CA LEU A 151 -18.71 -2.73 1.79
C LEU A 151 -19.51 -4.03 1.79
N TYR A 152 -19.83 -4.60 2.96
CA TYR A 152 -20.43 -5.92 3.09
C TYR A 152 -19.64 -7.00 2.34
N LEU A 153 -18.33 -6.81 2.20
CA LEU A 153 -17.41 -7.77 1.61
C LEU A 153 -16.93 -8.72 2.71
N PRO A 154 -16.65 -10.00 2.37
CA PRO A 154 -15.99 -10.89 3.31
C PRO A 154 -14.65 -10.27 3.74
N PRO A 155 -14.25 -10.41 5.02
CA PRO A 155 -13.00 -9.87 5.49
C PRO A 155 -11.85 -10.45 4.65
N PRO A 156 -10.88 -9.62 4.21
CA PRO A 156 -9.78 -10.07 3.37
C PRO A 156 -9.02 -11.20 4.06
N ALA A 157 -8.70 -12.25 3.31
CA ALA A 157 -8.09 -13.46 3.82
C ALA A 157 -6.72 -13.15 4.48
N GLY A 158 -6.74 -13.15 5.81
CA GLY A 158 -5.60 -12.84 6.66
C GLY A 158 -5.96 -13.09 8.12
N ASN A 159 -5.52 -14.25 8.62
CA ASN A 159 -5.43 -14.76 9.99
C ASN A 159 -6.71 -14.79 10.87
N LEU A 160 -7.74 -13.97 10.62
CA LEU A 160 -9.00 -14.02 11.38
C LEU A 160 -10.06 -14.91 10.70
N ALA A 161 -10.04 -15.00 9.37
CA ALA A 161 -10.99 -15.83 8.63
C ALA A 161 -10.77 -17.35 8.80
N SER A 162 -9.56 -17.78 9.18
CA SER A 162 -9.25 -19.20 9.45
C SER A 162 -9.83 -19.72 10.75
N HIS A 163 -10.28 -18.83 11.65
CA HIS A 163 -10.87 -19.22 12.95
C HIS A 163 -12.40 -19.17 12.95
N ALA A 164 -13.02 -18.70 11.86
CA ALA A 164 -14.47 -18.46 11.80
C ALA A 164 -15.24 -19.52 10.99
N ARG A 165 -14.60 -20.63 10.59
CA ARG A 165 -15.27 -21.74 9.89
C ARG A 165 -14.85 -23.10 10.46
N THR A 166 -15.41 -23.43 11.62
CA THR A 166 -15.84 -24.80 11.92
C THR A 166 -17.36 -24.73 12.12
N PRO A 167 -18.16 -25.05 11.11
CA PRO A 167 -19.54 -25.44 11.38
C PRO A 167 -19.50 -26.81 12.07
N GLU A 168 -20.03 -26.87 13.30
CA GLU A 168 -20.54 -28.14 13.85
C GLU A 168 -21.79 -28.58 13.08
#